data_AF-A0A8H7CIF9-F1
#
_entry.id   AF-A0A8H7CIF9-F1
#
_cell.length_a   1.000
_cell.length_b   1.000
_cell.length_c   1.000
_cell.angle_alpha   90.00
_cell.angle_beta   90.00
_cell.angle_gamma   90.00
#
_symmetry.space_group_name_H-M   'P 1'
#
loop_
_entity.id
_entity.type
_entity.pdbx_description
1 polymer ?
#
loop_
_entity_poly.entity_id
_entity_poly.type
_entity_poly.pdbx_seq_one_letter_code
_entity_poly.pdbx_strand_id
1 'polypeptide(L)'
;MSSTSTAPTAPSPDKCVYDVAWIDRTFHRRKTAESLLGPELENGNLTQKDYDRLVAFVPGGELKSNIMGLSLSAVITTGVWALSKKRPNTILLTAGGWVFGETLGKGFRVNAHLKYLRSLEDVNGFSRAMENIKRKVGYTPGLIQLVKPLSSLDGELAPFQKEIDTSYYEEKLPESTTTPSPTPTSRPQPPAASPAPAKSRWDEIRATRHVDGPSKAWENIRQGRRPDGTSLPTKSEFESRSEPSEASPYRDIDRAAAQASFDALLERERRMSSSQ
;
A
#
# COMPACT_ATOMS: atom_id res chain seq x y z
N MET A 1 6.18 -29.18 -34.76
CA MET A 1 5.93 -28.72 -33.38
C MET A 1 6.43 -27.28 -33.33
N SER A 2 5.61 -26.31 -32.89
CA SER A 2 5.94 -24.87 -32.93
C SER A 2 5.46 -24.14 -31.66
N SER A 3 6.38 -23.53 -30.90
CA SER A 3 6.07 -22.56 -29.84
C SER A 3 5.67 -21.24 -30.46
N THR A 4 4.44 -20.80 -30.23
CA THR A 4 4.09 -19.39 -30.32
C THR A 4 4.77 -18.66 -29.15
N SER A 5 5.94 -18.06 -29.43
CA SER A 5 6.47 -17.00 -28.59
C SER A 5 5.51 -15.82 -28.66
N THR A 6 4.62 -15.72 -27.68
CA THR A 6 3.66 -14.62 -27.57
C THR A 6 4.45 -13.33 -27.41
N ALA A 7 4.56 -12.57 -28.50
CA ALA A 7 5.11 -11.22 -28.45
C ALA A 7 4.33 -10.44 -27.38
N PRO A 8 5.00 -9.72 -26.46
CA PRO A 8 4.31 -8.98 -25.42
C PRO A 8 3.37 -7.99 -26.10
N THR A 9 2.06 -8.23 -26.00
CA THR A 9 1.04 -7.34 -26.52
C THR A 9 1.28 -5.98 -25.89
N ALA A 10 1.68 -5.00 -26.71
CA ALA A 10 1.95 -3.66 -26.22
C ALA A 10 0.72 -3.19 -25.44
N PRO A 11 0.86 -2.75 -24.17
CA PRO A 11 -0.29 -2.40 -23.36
C PRO A 11 -1.05 -1.29 -24.07
N SER A 12 -2.33 -1.53 -24.36
CA SER A 12 -3.21 -0.54 -25.00
C SER A 12 -3.16 0.74 -24.16
N PRO A 13 -2.79 1.88 -24.74
CA PRO A 13 -2.49 3.10 -23.98
C PRO A 13 -3.70 3.71 -23.27
N ASP A 14 -4.90 3.17 -23.48
CA ASP A 14 -6.17 3.83 -23.19
C ASP A 14 -6.84 3.40 -21.87
N LYS A 15 -6.18 2.53 -21.08
CA LYS A 15 -6.75 1.95 -19.84
C LYS A 15 -5.81 2.06 -18.64
N CYS A 16 -6.09 3.04 -17.76
CA CYS A 16 -5.47 3.12 -16.44
C CYS A 16 -6.19 2.20 -15.45
N VAL A 17 -5.52 1.14 -14.98
CA VAL A 17 -6.06 0.22 -13.95
C VAL A 17 -5.71 0.70 -12.55
N TYR A 18 -6.66 1.37 -11.90
CA TYR A 18 -6.49 1.98 -10.58
C TYR A 18 -7.12 1.11 -9.48
N ASP A 19 -6.30 0.55 -8.58
CA ASP A 19 -6.79 -0.20 -7.42
C ASP A 19 -6.70 0.70 -6.19
N VAL A 20 -7.87 1.12 -5.69
CA VAL A 20 -8.02 1.99 -4.52
C VAL A 20 -7.46 1.33 -3.27
N ALA A 21 -7.78 0.06 -3.04
CA ALA A 21 -7.40 -0.67 -1.84
C ALA A 21 -5.90 -0.98 -1.80
N TRP A 22 -5.31 -1.28 -2.97
CA TRP A 22 -3.87 -1.45 -3.10
C TRP A 22 -3.11 -0.13 -2.91
N ILE A 23 -3.62 1.01 -3.39
CA ILE A 23 -2.97 2.32 -3.21
C ILE A 23 -2.96 2.72 -1.74
N ASP A 24 -4.10 2.62 -1.04
CA ASP A 24 -4.15 2.94 0.39
C ASP A 24 -3.20 2.07 1.23
N ARG A 25 -3.13 0.77 0.92
CA ARG A 25 -2.26 -0.19 1.62
C ARG A 25 -0.78 0.07 1.34
N THR A 26 -0.41 0.27 0.07
CA THR A 26 0.99 0.46 -0.36
C THR A 26 1.53 1.80 0.10
N PHE A 27 0.71 2.85 -0.04
CA PHE A 27 1.10 4.23 0.24
C PHE A 27 0.60 4.73 1.60
N HIS A 28 0.38 3.83 2.57
CA HIS A 28 -0.15 4.14 3.92
C HIS A 28 0.72 5.12 4.76
N ARG A 29 1.96 5.38 4.34
CA ARG A 29 2.90 6.31 4.98
C ARG A 29 3.57 7.19 3.95
N ARG A 30 3.65 8.48 4.26
CA ARG A 30 4.34 9.49 3.43
C ARG A 30 5.77 9.08 3.04
N LYS A 31 6.59 8.63 4.00
CA LYS A 31 7.96 8.15 3.74
C LYS A 31 8.00 6.95 2.77
N THR A 32 7.04 6.03 2.88
CA THR A 32 6.92 4.89 1.96
C THR A 32 6.58 5.38 0.55
N ALA A 33 5.64 6.31 0.44
CA ALA A 33 5.29 6.95 -0.84
C ALA A 33 6.48 7.67 -1.47
N GLU A 34 7.15 8.56 -0.73
CA GLU A 34 8.35 9.27 -1.19
C GLU A 34 9.43 8.28 -1.68
N SER A 35 9.65 7.16 -0.97
CA SER A 35 10.65 6.14 -1.34
C SER A 35 10.29 5.30 -2.58
N LEU A 36 8.99 5.05 -2.83
CA LEU A 36 8.53 4.26 -3.98
C LEU A 36 8.37 5.12 -5.24
N LEU A 37 7.96 6.38 -5.08
CA LEU A 37 7.68 7.32 -6.17
C LEU A 37 8.94 8.06 -6.63
N GLY A 38 9.91 8.32 -5.74
CA GLY A 38 11.14 9.03 -6.06
C GLY A 38 11.86 8.47 -7.29
N PRO A 39 12.09 7.15 -7.38
CA PRO A 39 12.67 6.53 -8.57
C PRO A 39 11.81 6.66 -9.84
N GLU A 40 10.48 6.77 -9.74
CA GLU A 40 9.60 6.95 -10.90
C GLU A 40 9.56 8.41 -11.40
N LEU A 41 9.74 9.36 -10.48
CA LEU A 41 9.99 10.78 -10.78
C LEU A 41 11.34 10.96 -11.49
N GLU A 42 12.41 10.36 -10.95
CA GLU A 42 13.76 10.38 -11.58
C GLU A 42 13.77 9.75 -12.97
N ASN A 43 12.98 8.70 -13.19
CA ASN A 43 12.81 8.05 -14.50
C ASN A 43 11.95 8.86 -15.49
N GLY A 44 11.37 9.99 -15.08
CA GLY A 44 10.45 10.77 -15.91
C GLY A 44 9.09 10.09 -16.19
N ASN A 45 8.74 9.03 -15.44
CA ASN A 45 7.41 8.41 -15.50
C ASN A 45 6.36 9.24 -14.75
N LEU A 46 6.77 10.13 -13.84
CA LEU A 46 5.86 10.93 -13.04
C LEU A 46 6.27 12.41 -13.10
N THR A 47 5.30 13.31 -13.25
CA THR A 47 5.58 14.76 -13.16
C THR A 47 5.84 15.15 -11.71
N GLN A 48 6.67 16.17 -11.47
CA GLN A 48 6.92 16.71 -10.13
C GLN A 48 5.61 17.10 -9.41
N LYS A 49 4.68 17.71 -10.15
CA LYS A 49 3.39 18.14 -9.65
C LYS A 49 2.51 16.97 -9.21
N ASP A 50 2.51 15.87 -9.96
CA ASP A 50 1.75 14.67 -9.63
C ASP A 50 2.42 13.85 -8.50
N TYR A 51 3.75 13.89 -8.41
CA TYR A 51 4.49 13.41 -7.24
C TYR A 51 4.05 14.16 -5.97
N ASP A 52 4.13 15.49 -5.97
CA ASP A 52 3.78 16.32 -4.81
C ASP A 52 2.31 16.13 -4.40
N ARG A 53 1.42 16.02 -5.38
CA ARG A 53 0.00 15.69 -5.16
C ARG A 53 -0.19 14.31 -4.55
N LEU A 54 0.50 13.26 -5.01
CA LEU A 54 0.32 11.92 -4.43
C LEU A 54 0.86 11.89 -3.00
N VAL A 55 2.03 12.50 -2.76
CA VAL A 55 2.65 12.62 -1.42
C VAL A 55 1.76 13.42 -0.45
N ALA A 56 1.02 14.41 -0.94
CA ALA A 56 0.04 15.17 -0.15
C ALA A 56 -1.34 14.47 -0.01
N PHE A 57 -1.75 13.69 -1.01
CA PHE A 57 -2.98 12.89 -0.99
C PHE A 57 -2.86 11.69 -0.05
N VAL A 58 -1.67 11.08 0.03
CA VAL A 58 -1.33 10.00 0.94
C VAL A 58 -1.66 10.42 2.39
N PRO A 59 -2.63 9.74 3.04
CA PRO A 59 -3.13 10.19 4.33
C PRO A 59 -2.11 9.92 5.43
N GLY A 60 -1.31 10.94 5.78
CA GLY A 60 -0.38 10.91 6.91
C GLY A 60 -1.04 10.83 8.30
N GLY A 61 -2.26 10.29 8.41
CA GLY A 61 -3.05 10.25 9.64
C GLY A 61 -4.43 9.63 9.45
N GLU A 62 -4.49 8.31 9.24
CA GLU A 62 -5.73 7.51 9.14
C GLU A 62 -6.70 7.71 10.33
N LEU A 63 -6.18 8.14 11.49
CA LEU A 63 -6.94 8.49 12.69
C LEU A 63 -8.12 9.42 12.43
N LYS A 64 -8.00 10.42 11.54
CA LYS A 64 -9.09 11.40 11.33
C LYS A 64 -10.32 10.81 10.63
N SER A 65 -10.15 9.84 9.73
CA SER A 65 -11.26 9.26 8.96
C SER A 65 -12.17 8.40 9.84
N ASN A 66 -11.58 7.50 10.63
CA ASN A 66 -12.32 6.59 11.50
C ASN A 66 -13.02 7.35 12.65
N ILE A 67 -12.39 8.38 13.21
CA ILE A 67 -13.00 9.27 14.21
C ILE A 67 -14.22 10.00 13.62
N MET A 68 -14.13 10.48 12.38
CA MET A 68 -15.25 11.18 11.75
C MET A 68 -16.47 10.26 11.55
N GLY A 69 -16.26 9.01 11.13
CA GLY A 69 -17.33 8.00 11.02
C GLY A 69 -18.02 7.69 12.36
N LEU A 70 -17.24 7.51 13.43
CA LEU A 70 -17.76 7.32 14.79
C LEU A 70 -18.52 8.54 15.31
N SER A 71 -18.04 9.75 15.02
CA SER A 71 -18.73 10.98 15.43
C SER A 71 -20.08 11.15 14.74
N LEU A 72 -20.18 10.79 13.45
CA LEU A 72 -21.41 10.93 12.68
C LEU A 72 -22.48 9.93 13.13
N SER A 73 -22.10 8.67 13.39
CA SER A 73 -23.03 7.66 13.90
C SER A 73 -23.52 7.98 15.32
N ALA A 74 -22.67 8.54 16.18
CA ALA A 74 -23.05 9.04 17.50
C ALA A 74 -24.09 10.17 17.39
N VAL A 75 -23.87 11.17 16.52
CA VAL A 75 -24.83 12.28 16.30
C VAL A 75 -26.18 11.77 15.78
N ILE A 76 -26.18 10.88 14.78
CA ILE A 76 -27.42 10.29 14.23
C ILE A 76 -28.16 9.49 15.30
N THR A 77 -27.47 8.63 16.06
CA THR A 77 -28.08 7.81 17.11
C THR A 77 -28.68 8.68 18.22
N THR A 78 -27.97 9.74 18.63
CA THR A 78 -28.45 10.68 19.65
C THR A 78 -29.66 11.48 19.17
N GLY A 79 -29.67 11.93 17.90
CA GLY A 79 -30.80 12.62 17.29
C GLY A 79 -32.06 11.73 17.18
N VAL A 80 -31.91 10.48 16.73
CA VAL A 80 -33.01 9.51 16.68
C VAL A 80 -33.55 9.19 18.08
N TRP A 81 -32.68 9.07 19.08
CA TRP A 81 -33.09 8.85 20.47
C TRP A 81 -33.85 10.04 21.05
N ALA A 82 -33.39 11.27 20.80
CA ALA A 82 -34.06 12.50 21.26
C ALA A 82 -35.44 12.72 20.62
N LEU A 83 -35.63 12.28 19.38
CA LEU A 83 -36.90 12.44 18.64
C LEU A 83 -37.92 11.31 18.88
N SER A 84 -37.48 10.14 19.36
CA SER A 84 -38.35 8.96 19.48
C SER A 84 -39.04 8.86 20.84
N LYS A 85 -40.36 9.11 20.88
CA LYS A 85 -41.22 8.92 22.08
C LYS A 85 -41.27 7.48 22.62
N LYS A 86 -40.92 6.48 21.80
CA LYS A 86 -40.75 5.08 22.22
C LYS A 86 -39.26 4.77 22.25
N ARG A 87 -38.75 4.10 23.28
CA ARG A 87 -37.35 3.63 23.31
C ARG A 87 -37.16 2.65 22.12
N PRO A 88 -36.44 3.03 21.06
CA PRO A 88 -36.22 2.11 19.94
C PRO A 88 -35.28 1.00 20.42
N ASN A 89 -35.28 -0.15 19.72
CA ASN A 89 -34.33 -1.21 20.04
C ASN A 89 -32.91 -0.76 19.64
N THR A 90 -32.18 -0.20 20.60
CA THR A 90 -30.92 0.53 20.38
C THR A 90 -29.88 -0.31 19.66
N ILE A 91 -29.80 -1.61 19.99
CA ILE A 91 -28.92 -2.59 19.35
C ILE A 91 -29.09 -2.58 17.83
N LEU A 92 -30.33 -2.53 17.33
CA LEU A 92 -30.63 -2.60 15.90
C LEU A 92 -30.29 -1.29 15.16
N LEU A 93 -30.50 -0.14 15.82
CA LEU A 93 -30.05 1.17 15.33
C LEU A 93 -28.52 1.28 15.29
N THR A 94 -27.83 0.83 16.34
CA THR A 94 -26.36 0.87 16.39
C THR A 94 -25.75 -0.05 15.34
N ALA A 95 -26.28 -1.27 15.16
CA ALA A 95 -25.83 -2.19 14.12
C ALA A 95 -26.05 -1.63 12.70
N GLY A 96 -27.25 -1.09 12.41
CA GLY A 96 -27.53 -0.45 11.13
C GLY A 96 -26.65 0.78 10.88
N GLY A 97 -26.46 1.62 11.90
CA GLY A 97 -25.58 2.80 11.83
C GLY A 97 -24.12 2.46 11.59
N TRP A 98 -23.62 1.33 12.09
CA TRP A 98 -22.25 0.86 11.83
C TRP A 98 -22.06 0.46 10.37
N VAL A 99 -22.92 -0.40 9.82
CA VAL A 99 -22.86 -0.84 8.41
C VAL A 99 -23.04 0.34 7.45
N PHE A 100 -23.96 1.25 7.75
CA PHE A 100 -24.19 2.45 6.94
C PHE A 100 -23.00 3.44 7.01
N GLY A 101 -22.39 3.59 8.19
CA GLY A 101 -21.17 4.40 8.35
C GLY A 101 -19.98 3.84 7.57
N GLU A 102 -19.78 2.52 7.59
CA GLU A 102 -18.70 1.86 6.86
C GLU A 102 -18.88 1.99 5.33
N THR A 103 -20.10 1.81 4.82
CA THR A 103 -20.41 1.92 3.39
C THR A 103 -20.28 3.36 2.88
N LEU A 104 -20.80 4.36 3.61
CA LEU A 104 -20.57 5.77 3.29
C LEU A 104 -19.08 6.14 3.33
N GLY A 105 -18.33 5.66 4.33
CA GLY A 105 -16.88 5.90 4.43
C GLY A 105 -16.10 5.39 3.21
N LYS A 106 -16.46 4.21 2.68
CA LYS A 106 -15.92 3.69 1.41
C LYS A 106 -16.30 4.58 0.21
N GLY A 107 -17.55 5.07 0.16
CA GLY A 107 -18.01 5.99 -0.90
C GLY A 107 -17.22 7.31 -0.93
N PHE A 108 -17.04 7.98 0.22
CA PHE A 108 -16.24 9.20 0.30
C PHE A 108 -14.78 8.98 -0.07
N ARG A 109 -14.19 7.84 0.34
CA ARG A 109 -12.83 7.43 -0.04
C ARG A 109 -12.71 7.30 -1.56
N VAL A 110 -13.57 6.50 -2.21
CA VAL A 110 -13.59 6.36 -3.69
C VAL A 110 -13.73 7.73 -4.37
N ASN A 111 -14.63 8.60 -3.90
CA ASN A 111 -14.78 9.94 -4.45
C ASN A 111 -13.50 10.80 -4.29
N ALA A 112 -12.77 10.67 -3.19
CA ALA A 112 -11.48 11.33 -3.01
C ALA A 112 -10.42 10.85 -4.03
N HIS A 113 -10.31 9.54 -4.26
CA HIS A 113 -9.45 9.00 -5.33
C HIS A 113 -9.88 9.44 -6.73
N LEU A 114 -11.19 9.53 -7.00
CA LEU A 114 -11.70 10.05 -8.28
C LEU A 114 -11.35 11.52 -8.48
N LYS A 115 -11.44 12.34 -7.44
CA LYS A 115 -11.03 13.75 -7.47
C LYS A 115 -9.51 13.89 -7.63
N TYR A 116 -8.74 13.02 -6.98
CA TYR A 116 -7.29 12.94 -7.14
C TYR A 116 -6.90 12.59 -8.59
N LEU A 117 -7.47 11.52 -9.16
CA LEU A 117 -7.22 11.09 -10.54
C LEU A 117 -7.55 12.17 -11.56
N ARG A 118 -8.68 12.88 -11.40
CA ARG A 118 -9.05 14.04 -12.23
C ARG A 118 -8.12 15.24 -12.08
N SER A 119 -7.31 15.29 -11.03
CA SER A 119 -6.37 16.40 -10.82
C SER A 119 -5.02 16.17 -11.48
N LEU A 120 -4.65 14.92 -11.79
CA LEU A 120 -3.37 14.54 -12.40
C LEU A 120 -3.12 15.27 -13.71
N GLU A 121 -1.86 15.63 -13.95
CA GLU A 121 -1.43 16.24 -15.21
C GLU A 121 -1.08 15.19 -16.27
N ASP A 122 -0.37 14.12 -15.88
CA ASP A 122 -0.11 12.97 -16.75
C ASP A 122 -0.63 11.65 -16.14
N VAL A 123 -1.86 11.29 -16.51
CA VAL A 123 -2.49 10.02 -16.12
C VAL A 123 -1.77 8.80 -16.74
N ASN A 124 -1.11 8.97 -17.89
CA ASN A 124 -0.42 7.89 -18.60
C ASN A 124 0.98 7.62 -18.02
N GLY A 125 1.71 8.66 -17.65
CA GLY A 125 2.91 8.53 -16.83
C GLY A 125 2.59 7.91 -15.47
N PHE A 126 1.56 8.43 -14.79
CA PHE A 126 1.11 7.90 -13.51
C PHE A 126 0.76 6.40 -13.55
N SER A 127 0.04 5.93 -14.57
CA SER A 127 -0.30 4.50 -14.69
C SER A 127 0.95 3.62 -14.86
N ARG A 128 1.92 4.03 -15.69
CA ARG A 128 3.22 3.34 -15.85
C ARG A 128 4.02 3.31 -14.54
N ALA A 129 4.07 4.43 -13.82
CA ALA A 129 4.72 4.50 -12.50
C ALA A 129 4.07 3.52 -11.50
N MET A 130 2.72 3.45 -11.47
CA MET A 130 2.00 2.50 -10.63
C MET A 130 2.28 1.04 -11.02
N GLU A 131 2.37 0.71 -12.30
CA GLU A 131 2.75 -0.65 -12.74
C GLU A 131 4.19 -1.03 -12.36
N ASN A 132 5.13 -0.10 -12.49
CA ASN A 132 6.52 -0.32 -12.06
C ASN A 132 6.59 -0.56 -10.55
N ILE A 133 5.82 0.19 -9.74
CA ILE A 133 5.74 -0.01 -8.29
C ILE A 133 5.03 -1.33 -7.95
N LYS A 134 3.93 -1.69 -8.62
CA LYS A 134 3.26 -3.00 -8.50
C LYS A 134 4.23 -4.16 -8.76
N ARG A 135 5.08 -4.06 -9.79
CA ARG A 135 6.13 -5.04 -10.10
C ARG A 135 7.25 -5.08 -9.03
N LYS A 136 7.61 -3.95 -8.42
CA LYS A 136 8.64 -3.87 -7.36
C LYS A 136 8.17 -4.39 -5.99
N VAL A 137 6.95 -4.05 -5.59
CA VAL A 137 6.38 -4.36 -4.26
C VAL A 137 5.69 -5.72 -4.22
N GLY A 138 5.26 -6.23 -5.38
CA GLY A 138 4.33 -7.35 -5.48
C GLY A 138 2.89 -6.86 -5.47
N TYR A 139 2.09 -7.34 -6.41
CA TYR A 139 0.68 -6.97 -6.54
C TYR A 139 -0.22 -8.18 -6.28
N THR A 140 -0.91 -8.14 -5.14
CA THR A 140 -2.11 -8.96 -4.91
C THR A 140 -3.32 -8.12 -5.30
N PRO A 141 -4.12 -8.49 -6.33
CA PRO A 141 -5.28 -7.72 -6.73
C PRO A 141 -6.30 -7.59 -5.60
N GLY A 142 -6.80 -6.38 -5.37
CA GLY A 142 -7.91 -6.12 -4.46
C GLY A 142 -9.27 -6.46 -5.10
N LEU A 143 -10.29 -6.54 -4.24
CA LEU A 143 -11.70 -6.73 -4.63
C LEU A 143 -12.29 -5.51 -5.39
N ILE A 144 -11.66 -4.34 -5.32
CA ILE A 144 -12.20 -3.08 -5.88
C ILE A 144 -11.16 -2.47 -6.84
N GLN A 145 -11.23 -2.89 -8.10
CA GLN A 145 -10.47 -2.30 -9.19
C GLN A 145 -11.32 -1.27 -9.93
N LEU A 146 -10.89 -0.01 -9.91
CA LEU A 146 -11.49 1.04 -10.71
C LEU A 146 -10.85 1.04 -12.09
N VAL A 147 -11.48 0.35 -13.04
CA VAL A 147 -11.15 0.45 -14.46
C VAL A 147 -11.91 1.63 -15.05
N LYS A 148 -11.21 2.69 -15.44
CA LYS A 148 -11.79 3.79 -16.23
C LYS A 148 -11.11 3.86 -17.60
N PRO A 149 -11.87 3.91 -18.71
CA PRO A 149 -11.30 4.35 -19.98
C PRO A 149 -10.91 5.82 -19.84
N LEU A 150 -9.68 6.18 -20.20
CA LEU A 150 -9.17 7.56 -20.00
C LEU A 150 -10.07 8.60 -20.66
N SER A 151 -10.64 8.28 -21.82
CA SER A 151 -11.58 9.10 -22.61
C SER A 151 -12.87 9.50 -21.86
N SER A 152 -13.14 8.93 -20.69
CA SER A 152 -14.34 9.23 -19.88
C SER A 152 -14.10 10.25 -18.75
N LEU A 153 -12.86 10.71 -18.51
CA LEU A 153 -12.59 11.65 -17.42
C LEU A 153 -13.05 13.08 -17.71
N ASP A 154 -13.02 13.49 -18.98
CA ASP A 154 -13.42 14.84 -19.43
C ASP A 154 -14.95 14.99 -19.62
N GLY A 155 -15.70 13.89 -19.43
CA GLY A 155 -17.15 13.89 -19.48
C GLY A 155 -17.76 14.60 -18.27
N GLU A 156 -18.50 15.68 -18.56
CA GLU A 156 -19.33 16.43 -17.62
C GLU A 156 -20.23 15.51 -16.77
N LEU A 157 -20.57 15.94 -15.55
CA LEU A 157 -21.23 15.14 -14.51
C LEU A 157 -22.67 14.73 -14.88
N ALA A 158 -22.83 13.77 -15.78
CA ALA A 158 -24.02 12.93 -15.82
C ALA A 158 -24.15 12.26 -14.44
N PRO A 159 -25.30 12.40 -13.74
CA PRO A 159 -25.45 11.87 -12.39
C PRO A 159 -25.22 10.36 -12.39
N PHE A 160 -24.37 9.91 -11.46
CA PHE A 160 -23.85 8.54 -11.39
C PHE A 160 -24.91 7.57 -10.84
N GLN A 161 -26.00 7.42 -11.58
CA GLN A 161 -27.20 6.67 -11.22
C GLN A 161 -27.52 5.65 -12.31
N LYS A 162 -26.57 4.73 -12.54
CA LYS A 162 -26.82 3.49 -13.27
C LYS A 162 -25.99 2.35 -12.68
N GLU A 163 -26.57 1.16 -12.71
CA GLU A 163 -26.23 -0.01 -11.90
C GLU A 163 -24.73 -0.23 -11.63
N ILE A 164 -24.41 -0.44 -10.35
CA ILE A 164 -23.24 -1.26 -9.97
C ILE A 164 -23.64 -2.71 -10.30
N ASP A 165 -23.52 -3.07 -11.58
CA ASP A 165 -23.73 -4.44 -12.03
C ASP A 165 -22.58 -5.29 -11.46
N THR A 166 -22.87 -5.93 -10.31
CA THR A 166 -21.86 -6.58 -9.47
C THR A 166 -21.58 -8.02 -9.94
N SER A 167 -21.93 -8.33 -11.20
CA SER A 167 -21.96 -9.67 -11.77
C SER A 167 -20.66 -10.13 -12.43
N TYR A 168 -19.68 -9.22 -12.65
CA TYR A 168 -18.51 -9.52 -13.50
C TYR A 168 -17.28 -10.05 -12.75
N TYR A 169 -17.42 -11.19 -12.08
CA TYR A 169 -16.31 -12.08 -11.74
C TYR A 169 -16.74 -13.55 -11.81
N GLU A 170 -17.20 -13.99 -13.00
CA GLU A 170 -17.23 -15.42 -13.31
C GLU A 170 -15.81 -15.86 -13.74
N GLU A 171 -15.16 -16.60 -12.86
CA GLU A 171 -13.78 -17.04 -12.96
C GLU A 171 -13.60 -18.08 -14.07
N LYS A 172 -13.13 -17.66 -15.25
CA LYS A 172 -12.75 -18.57 -16.33
C LYS A 172 -11.24 -18.63 -16.53
N LEU A 173 -10.60 -19.41 -15.68
CA LEU A 173 -9.19 -19.83 -15.82
C LEU A 173 -9.01 -20.61 -17.13
N PRO A 174 -8.11 -20.19 -18.05
CA PRO A 174 -7.71 -21.03 -19.18
C PRO A 174 -6.62 -22.02 -18.77
N GLU A 175 -6.82 -23.29 -19.12
CA GLU A 175 -5.84 -24.37 -18.95
C GLU A 175 -4.55 -24.12 -19.77
N SER A 176 -3.43 -24.66 -19.29
CA SER A 176 -2.12 -24.52 -19.94
C SER A 176 -1.81 -25.68 -20.90
N THR A 177 -1.48 -25.39 -22.17
CA THR A 177 -1.16 -26.38 -23.21
C THR A 177 0.10 -25.99 -24.03
N THR A 178 0.93 -26.95 -24.47
CA THR A 178 2.35 -26.77 -24.87
C THR A 178 2.69 -27.39 -26.27
N THR A 179 3.89 -27.33 -26.91
CA THR A 179 5.27 -27.06 -26.41
C THR A 179 6.21 -26.19 -27.31
N PRO A 180 6.91 -26.66 -28.39
CA PRO A 180 8.31 -26.23 -28.68
C PRO A 180 8.59 -25.55 -30.06
N SER A 181 9.53 -24.58 -30.15
CA SER A 181 9.75 -23.61 -31.25
C SER A 181 10.40 -24.14 -32.56
N PRO A 182 10.14 -23.52 -33.74
CA PRO A 182 11.04 -23.60 -34.89
C PRO A 182 12.26 -22.66 -34.74
N THR A 183 13.33 -22.99 -35.47
CA THR A 183 14.68 -22.40 -35.40
C THR A 183 14.93 -21.33 -36.48
N PRO A 184 15.74 -20.29 -36.21
CA PRO A 184 16.48 -19.58 -37.25
C PRO A 184 18.01 -19.74 -37.12
N THR A 185 18.64 -20.12 -38.22
CA THR A 185 20.10 -20.18 -38.41
C THR A 185 20.74 -18.79 -38.38
N SER A 186 21.93 -18.65 -37.80
CA SER A 186 22.82 -17.52 -38.12
C SER A 186 24.30 -17.89 -38.11
N ARG A 187 25.06 -17.05 -38.81
CA ARG A 187 26.30 -17.38 -39.53
C ARG A 187 27.56 -17.06 -38.70
N PRO A 188 28.71 -17.73 -38.90
CA PRO A 188 29.92 -17.44 -38.14
C PRO A 188 30.56 -16.12 -38.56
N GLN A 189 31.07 -15.35 -37.59
CA GLN A 189 31.93 -14.19 -37.80
C GLN A 189 33.23 -14.35 -36.98
N PRO A 190 34.42 -14.08 -37.54
CA PRO A 190 35.71 -14.42 -36.91
C PRO A 190 36.08 -13.54 -35.70
N PRO A 191 36.98 -14.01 -34.81
CA PRO A 191 37.23 -13.39 -33.52
C PRO A 191 38.07 -12.11 -33.61
N ALA A 192 37.48 -10.97 -33.25
CA ALA A 192 38.20 -9.78 -32.83
C ALA A 192 38.41 -9.81 -31.30
N ALA A 193 39.58 -9.34 -30.84
CA ALA A 193 39.99 -9.46 -29.45
C ALA A 193 38.98 -8.83 -28.46
N SER A 194 38.60 -9.59 -27.42
CA SER A 194 37.65 -9.12 -26.41
C SER A 194 38.23 -7.94 -25.61
N PRO A 195 37.59 -6.76 -25.59
CA PRO A 195 37.87 -5.78 -24.56
C PRO A 195 37.47 -6.37 -23.20
N ALA A 196 38.27 -6.11 -22.17
CA ALA A 196 37.99 -6.61 -20.82
C ALA A 196 36.59 -6.13 -20.36
N PRO A 197 35.77 -6.98 -19.73
CA PRO A 197 34.42 -6.61 -19.35
C PRO A 197 34.45 -5.44 -18.37
N ALA A 198 33.74 -4.36 -18.72
CA ALA A 198 33.56 -3.23 -17.84
C ALA A 198 32.92 -3.72 -16.53
N LYS A 199 33.61 -3.50 -15.39
CA LYS A 199 33.19 -3.98 -14.08
C LYS A 199 31.77 -3.50 -13.81
N SER A 200 30.86 -4.42 -13.52
CA SER A 200 29.47 -4.07 -13.28
C SER A 200 29.37 -3.19 -12.02
N ARG A 201 28.47 -2.21 -12.02
CA ARG A 201 28.13 -1.43 -10.81
C ARG A 201 27.71 -2.34 -9.65
N TRP A 202 27.19 -3.54 -9.95
CA TRP A 202 26.89 -4.57 -8.96
C TRP A 202 28.12 -5.28 -8.40
N ASP A 203 29.23 -5.35 -9.14
CA ASP A 203 30.50 -5.89 -8.64
C ASP A 203 31.19 -4.89 -7.71
N GLU A 204 31.05 -3.59 -7.97
CA GLU A 204 31.51 -2.52 -7.09
C GLU A 204 30.74 -2.51 -5.74
N ILE A 205 29.41 -2.67 -5.78
CA ILE A 205 28.56 -2.81 -4.58
C ILE A 205 28.91 -4.10 -3.80
N ARG A 206 29.26 -5.20 -4.49
CA ARG A 206 29.70 -6.44 -3.83
C ARG A 206 31.09 -6.29 -3.23
N ALA A 207 32.05 -5.71 -3.95
CA ALA A 207 33.41 -5.50 -3.47
C ALA A 207 33.46 -4.60 -2.22
N THR A 208 32.69 -3.52 -2.21
CA THR A 208 32.61 -2.60 -1.05
C THR A 208 32.01 -3.27 0.19
N ARG A 209 31.01 -4.16 0.05
CA ARG A 209 30.43 -4.91 1.18
C ARG A 209 31.35 -5.96 1.81
N HIS A 210 32.40 -6.40 1.13
CA HIS A 210 33.31 -7.43 1.68
C HIS A 210 34.40 -6.86 2.61
N VAL A 211 34.63 -5.54 2.61
CA VAL A 211 35.67 -4.90 3.44
C VAL A 211 35.26 -4.87 4.93
N ASP A 212 33.98 -4.61 5.21
CA ASP A 212 33.41 -4.70 6.55
C ASP A 212 32.61 -5.99 6.72
N GLY A 213 33.32 -7.05 7.10
CA GLY A 213 32.74 -8.38 7.27
C GLY A 213 31.49 -8.39 8.17
N PRO A 214 30.52 -9.29 7.91
CA PRO A 214 29.19 -9.26 8.52
C PRO A 214 29.17 -9.37 10.04
N SER A 215 30.28 -9.82 10.65
CA SER A 215 30.48 -9.84 12.10
C SER A 215 30.43 -8.45 12.75
N LYS A 216 30.99 -7.39 12.11
CA LYS A 216 30.98 -6.03 12.68
C LYS A 216 29.58 -5.43 12.77
N ALA A 217 28.72 -5.68 11.78
CA ALA A 217 27.35 -5.16 11.78
C ALA A 217 26.53 -5.71 12.94
N TRP A 218 26.63 -7.01 13.21
CA TRP A 218 25.99 -7.66 14.35
C TRP A 218 26.62 -7.29 15.70
N GLU A 219 27.91 -6.98 15.73
CA GLU A 219 28.58 -6.51 16.95
C GLU A 219 28.14 -5.09 17.33
N ASN A 220 28.03 -4.16 16.38
CA ASN A 220 27.52 -2.81 16.62
C ASN A 220 26.10 -2.82 17.22
N ILE A 221 25.22 -3.71 16.70
CA ILE A 221 23.87 -3.90 17.24
C ILE A 221 23.91 -4.41 18.70
N ARG A 222 24.74 -5.42 18.99
CA ARG A 222 24.87 -5.96 20.37
C ARG A 222 25.50 -4.96 21.35
N GLN A 223 26.39 -4.10 20.88
CA GLN A 223 27.00 -3.04 21.68
C GLN A 223 26.15 -1.77 21.79
N GLY A 224 24.95 -1.74 21.19
CA GLY A 224 24.07 -0.57 21.20
C GLY A 224 24.68 0.67 20.53
N ARG A 225 25.64 0.49 19.63
CA ARG A 225 26.30 1.56 18.88
C ARG A 225 25.67 1.71 17.51
N ARG A 226 25.41 2.96 17.11
CA ARG A 226 24.98 3.30 15.75
C ARG A 226 26.16 3.20 14.77
N PRO A 227 25.90 3.12 13.45
CA PRO A 227 26.96 3.09 12.43
C PRO A 227 27.87 4.33 12.42
N ASP A 228 27.40 5.45 12.97
CA ASP A 228 28.15 6.69 13.18
C ASP A 228 29.08 6.66 14.43
N GLY A 229 29.12 5.53 15.15
CA GLY A 229 29.90 5.34 16.38
C GLY A 229 29.24 5.86 17.65
N THR A 230 28.12 6.59 17.56
CA THR A 230 27.41 7.10 18.72
C THR A 230 26.72 5.98 19.51
N SER A 231 26.87 6.00 20.83
CA SER A 231 26.09 5.14 21.73
C SER A 231 24.63 5.56 21.67
N LEU A 232 23.70 4.58 21.58
CA LEU A 232 22.29 4.86 21.78
C LEU A 232 22.08 5.44 23.19
N PRO A 233 21.27 6.51 23.33
CA PRO A 233 20.98 7.09 24.64
C PRO A 233 20.39 6.01 25.55
N THR A 234 21.08 5.75 26.65
CA THR A 234 20.72 4.66 27.56
C THR A 234 19.44 5.06 28.29
N LYS A 235 18.53 4.10 28.52
CA LYS A 235 17.14 4.37 28.97
C LYS A 235 17.04 5.28 30.22
N SER A 236 18.05 5.24 31.10
CA SER A 236 18.17 6.09 32.29
C SER A 236 18.24 7.60 32.02
N GLU A 237 18.75 8.03 30.87
CA GLU A 237 18.92 9.46 30.55
C GLU A 237 17.60 10.13 30.15
N PHE A 238 16.62 9.35 29.67
CA PHE A 238 15.29 9.85 29.32
C PHE A 238 14.39 10.04 30.56
N GLU A 239 14.70 9.37 31.66
CA GLU A 239 13.88 9.37 32.89
C GLU A 239 14.16 10.61 33.77
N SER A 240 15.37 11.20 33.69
CA SER A 240 15.75 12.38 34.49
C SER A 240 15.41 13.75 33.87
N ARG A 241 14.77 13.79 32.69
CA ARG A 241 14.35 15.06 32.02
C ARG A 241 12.85 15.17 31.79
N SER A 242 12.06 14.43 32.56
CA SER A 242 10.61 14.58 32.59
C SER A 242 10.23 15.62 33.64
N GLU A 243 9.84 16.82 33.21
CA GLU A 243 8.96 17.66 34.03
C GLU A 243 7.68 16.87 34.39
N PRO A 244 6.98 17.20 35.49
CA PRO A 244 5.73 16.56 35.88
C PRO A 244 4.56 16.98 34.96
N SER A 245 4.65 16.56 33.70
CA SER A 245 3.56 16.59 32.74
C SER A 245 2.50 15.59 33.20
N GLU A 246 1.28 16.07 33.42
CA GLU A 246 0.17 15.30 33.96
C GLU A 246 0.03 13.94 33.25
N ALA A 247 0.04 12.87 34.04
CA ALA A 247 -0.06 11.50 33.54
C ALA A 247 -1.39 11.32 32.80
N SER A 248 -1.36 11.43 31.48
CA SER A 248 -2.53 11.21 30.63
C SER A 248 -3.00 9.76 30.79
N PRO A 249 -4.16 9.51 31.43
CA PRO A 249 -4.58 8.15 31.82
C PRO A 249 -4.89 7.25 30.61
N TYR A 250 -4.96 7.83 29.41
CA TYR A 250 -5.15 7.10 28.16
C TYR A 250 -3.94 6.25 27.74
N ARG A 251 -2.70 6.63 28.12
CA ARG A 251 -1.49 5.89 27.69
C ARG A 251 -1.34 4.52 28.36
N ASP A 252 -1.80 4.37 29.59
CA ASP A 252 -1.69 3.10 30.32
C ASP A 252 -2.80 2.11 29.92
N ILE A 253 -3.96 2.61 29.47
CA ILE A 253 -5.06 1.79 28.94
C ILE A 253 -4.62 1.04 27.68
N ASP A 254 -3.98 1.72 26.72
CA ASP A 254 -3.45 1.09 25.50
C ASP A 254 -2.42 0.00 25.81
N ARG A 255 -1.59 0.21 26.85
CA ARG A 255 -0.55 -0.74 27.26
C ARG A 255 -1.14 -1.99 27.91
N ALA A 256 -2.11 -1.82 28.81
CA ALA A 256 -2.81 -2.94 29.45
C ALA A 256 -3.62 -3.77 28.44
N ALA A 257 -4.30 -3.12 27.49
CA ALA A 257 -5.02 -3.79 26.42
C ALA A 257 -4.08 -4.57 25.48
N ALA A 258 -2.93 -4.00 25.12
CA ALA A 258 -1.91 -4.69 24.33
C ALA A 258 -1.35 -5.92 25.06
N GLN A 259 -1.05 -5.79 26.36
CA GLN A 259 -0.57 -6.90 27.20
C GLN A 259 -1.57 -8.06 27.23
N ALA A 260 -2.85 -7.78 27.51
CA ALA A 260 -3.91 -8.78 27.52
C ALA A 260 -4.11 -9.48 26.17
N SER A 261 -3.91 -8.75 25.05
CA SER A 261 -3.99 -9.31 23.70
C SER A 261 -2.86 -10.31 23.40
N PHE A 262 -1.67 -10.07 23.96
CA PHE A 262 -0.49 -10.92 23.83
C PHE A 262 -0.61 -12.19 24.69
N ASP A 263 -1.05 -12.04 25.94
CA ASP A 263 -1.29 -13.17 26.84
C ASP A 263 -2.40 -14.10 26.29
N ALA A 264 -3.45 -13.54 25.68
CA ALA A 264 -4.50 -14.31 25.01
C ALA A 264 -4.00 -15.12 23.80
N LEU A 265 -3.00 -14.62 23.07
CA LEU A 265 -2.34 -15.35 21.98
C LEU A 265 -1.48 -16.51 22.51
N LEU A 266 -0.67 -16.27 23.54
CA LEU A 266 0.14 -17.33 24.19
C LEU A 266 -0.72 -18.43 24.81
N GLU A 267 -1.83 -18.07 25.46
CA GLU A 267 -2.73 -19.04 26.09
C GLU A 267 -3.48 -19.87 25.03
N ARG A 268 -3.78 -19.27 23.86
CA ARG A 268 -4.29 -20.00 22.69
C ARG A 268 -3.27 -20.98 22.14
N GLU A 269 -1.99 -20.60 22.06
CA GLU A 269 -0.91 -21.48 21.61
C GLU A 269 -0.71 -22.66 22.58
N ARG A 270 -0.67 -22.41 23.90
CA ARG A 270 -0.62 -23.46 24.93
C ARG A 270 -1.76 -24.46 24.77
N ARG A 271 -3.00 -23.99 24.62
CA ARG A 271 -4.18 -24.85 24.44
C ARG A 271 -4.11 -25.72 23.18
N MET A 272 -3.46 -25.26 22.12
CA MET A 272 -3.22 -26.08 20.93
C MET A 272 -2.13 -27.13 21.18
N SER A 273 -1.07 -26.77 21.93
CA SER A 273 0.02 -27.71 22.27
C SER A 273 -0.40 -28.80 23.26
N SER A 274 -1.38 -28.54 24.13
CA SER A 274 -1.88 -29.51 25.14
C SER A 274 -3.01 -30.42 24.62
N SER A 275 -3.26 -30.42 23.31
CA SER A 275 -4.34 -31.18 22.66
C SER A 275 -3.82 -32.25 21.68
N GLN A 276 -2.53 -32.61 21.77
CA GLN A 276 -1.91 -33.78 21.16
C GLN A 276 -1.61 -34.83 22.23
#